data_AF-A0A528N2A6-F1
#
_entry.id   AF-A0A528N2A6-F1
#
_cell.length_a   1.000
_cell.length_b   1.000
_cell.length_c   1.000
_cell.angle_alpha   90.00
_cell.angle_beta   90.00
_cell.angle_gamma   90.00
#
_symmetry.space_group_name_H-M   'P 1'
#
loop_
_entity.id
_entity.type
_entity.pdbx_description
1 polymer ?
#
loop_
_entity_poly.entity_id
_entity_poly.type
_entity_poly.pdbx_seq_one_letter_code
_entity_poly.pdbx_strand_id
1 'polypeptide(L)' 'LAQSEAFMKGRTLEEARAQMLAKGMAPAEVDRIAPHRVFSGNRPSVTILYRQLDPHTFGRLIALYEHRVFVEGTLFNINS' A
#
# COMPACT_ATOMS: atom_id res chain seq x y z
N LEU A 1 -0.63 8.75 2.53
CA LEU A 1 -1.22 8.80 1.17
C LEU A 1 -0.25 8.31 0.10
N ALA A 2 0.99 8.80 0.06
CA ALA A 2 2.00 8.38 -0.93
C ALA A 2 2.25 6.85 -0.99
N GLN A 3 2.16 6.14 0.15
CA GLN A 3 2.33 4.68 0.18
C GLN A 3 1.16 3.93 -0.49
N SER A 4 -0.09 4.28 -0.15
CA SER A 4 -1.28 3.68 -0.77
C SER A 4 -1.32 3.95 -2.27
N GLU A 5 -0.91 5.15 -2.69
CA GLU A 5 -0.78 5.51 -4.10
C GLU A 5 0.30 4.69 -4.81
N ALA A 6 1.46 4.47 -4.19
CA ALA A 6 2.52 3.63 -4.74
C ALA A 6 2.09 2.15 -4.86
N PHE A 7 1.32 1.64 -3.90
CA PHE A 7 0.73 0.29 -3.98
C PHE A 7 -0.28 0.16 -5.12
N MET A 8 -1.07 1.20 -5.37
CA MET A 8 -2.04 1.23 -6.46
C MET A 8 -1.35 1.35 -7.83
N LYS A 9 -0.55 2.39 -8.04
CA LYS A 9 0.03 2.73 -9.35
C LYS A 9 1.20 1.82 -9.75
N GLY A 10 2.02 1.41 -8.78
CA GLY A 10 3.29 0.76 -9.08
C GLY A 10 4.30 1.72 -9.71
N ARG A 11 5.27 1.16 -10.42
CA ARG A 11 6.28 1.89 -11.20
C ARG A 11 6.79 1.00 -12.32
N THR A 12 6.70 1.46 -13.56
CA THR A 12 7.18 0.72 -14.73
C THR A 12 8.71 0.80 -14.88
N LEU A 13 9.28 -0.03 -15.76
CA LEU A 13 10.72 0.02 -16.06
C LEU A 13 11.11 1.36 -16.69
N GLU A 14 10.29 1.90 -17.58
CA GLU A 14 10.55 3.19 -18.24
C GLU A 14 10.53 4.34 -17.24
N GLU A 15 9.55 4.36 -16.33
CA GLU A 15 9.48 5.34 -15.25
C GLU A 15 10.67 5.22 -14.29
N ALA A 16 11.08 4.00 -13.95
CA ALA A 16 12.25 3.75 -13.11
C ALA A 16 13.54 4.25 -13.78
N ARG A 17 13.73 3.96 -15.09
CA ARG A 17 14.86 4.46 -15.88
C ARG A 17 14.88 5.98 -15.95
N ALA A 18 13.76 6.60 -16.32
CA ALA A 18 13.62 8.05 -16.44
C ALA A 18 13.94 8.76 -15.12
N GLN A 19 13.42 8.25 -13.99
CA GLN A 19 13.71 8.80 -12.66
C GLN A 19 15.18 8.70 -12.26
N MET A 20 15.89 7.67 -12.73
CA MET A 20 17.30 7.47 -12.39
C MET A 20 18.24 8.29 -13.28
N LEU A 21 17.90 8.42 -14.57
CA LEU A 21 18.60 9.33 -15.48
C LEU A 21 18.43 10.79 -15.05
N ALA A 22 17.21 11.19 -14.64
CA ALA A 22 16.95 12.52 -14.09
C ALA A 22 17.73 12.82 -12.79
N LYS A 23 18.15 11.78 -12.07
CA LYS A 23 19.03 11.87 -10.89
C LYS A 23 20.52 11.88 -11.22
N GLY A 24 20.88 11.89 -12.51
CA GLY A 24 22.27 11.98 -12.97
C GLY A 24 23.06 10.67 -12.92
N MET A 25 22.38 9.51 -12.84
CA MET A 25 23.05 8.21 -12.81
C MET A 25 23.53 7.81 -14.21
N ALA A 26 24.71 7.18 -14.29
CA ALA A 26 25.29 6.73 -15.56
C ALA A 26 24.39 5.68 -16.24
N PRO A 27 24.20 5.73 -17.59
CA PRO A 27 23.29 4.83 -18.30
C PRO A 27 23.52 3.33 -18.03
N ALA A 28 24.79 2.90 -17.98
CA ALA A 28 25.14 1.51 -17.69
C ALA A 28 24.69 1.05 -16.30
N GLU A 29 24.70 1.97 -15.33
CA GLU A 29 24.24 1.68 -13.97
C GLU A 29 22.71 1.75 -13.87
N VAL A 30 22.07 2.64 -14.62
CA VAL A 30 20.61 2.69 -14.76
C VAL A 30 20.07 1.37 -15.31
N ASP A 31 20.67 0.84 -16.38
CA ASP A 31 20.22 -0.40 -16.99
C ASP A 31 20.37 -1.60 -16.06
N ARG A 32 21.41 -1.61 -15.22
CA ARG A 32 21.62 -2.64 -14.21
C ARG A 32 20.63 -2.56 -13.06
N ILE A 33 20.29 -1.35 -12.58
CA ILE A 33 19.51 -1.18 -11.33
C ILE A 33 18.01 -1.02 -11.59
N ALA A 34 17.60 -0.44 -12.72
CA ALA A 34 16.19 -0.14 -13.01
C ALA A 34 15.25 -1.35 -12.89
N PRO A 35 15.62 -2.58 -13.31
CA PRO A 35 14.76 -3.75 -13.14
C PRO A 35 14.40 -4.05 -11.67
N HIS A 36 15.32 -3.78 -10.74
CA HIS A 36 15.09 -3.96 -9.30
C HIS A 36 14.23 -2.87 -8.65
N ARG A 37 13.89 -1.81 -9.41
CA ARG A 37 13.08 -0.67 -8.96
C ARG A 37 11.69 -0.64 -9.60
N VAL A 38 11.34 -1.67 -10.35
CA VAL A 38 10.00 -1.88 -10.89
C VAL A 38 9.08 -2.42 -9.80
N PHE A 39 7.88 -1.87 -9.70
CA PHE A 39 6.84 -2.39 -8.83
C PHE A 39 5.57 -2.58 -9.65
N SER A 40 4.98 -3.77 -9.59
CA SER A 40 3.78 -4.12 -10.37
C SER A 40 2.54 -3.28 -10.07
N GLY A 41 2.51 -2.56 -8.95
CA GLY A 41 1.30 -1.91 -8.47
C GLY A 41 0.19 -2.94 -8.22
N ASN A 42 -1.06 -2.50 -8.36
CA ASN A 42 -2.28 -3.31 -8.19
C ASN A 42 -2.31 -4.06 -6.85
N ARG A 43 -1.77 -3.42 -5.78
CA ARG A 43 -1.82 -3.95 -4.43
C ARG A 43 -2.93 -3.23 -3.67
N PRO A 44 -4.03 -3.92 -3.31
CA PRO A 44 -5.13 -3.27 -2.60
C PRO A 44 -4.66 -2.82 -1.21
N SER A 45 -5.13 -1.66 -0.77
CA SER A 45 -4.86 -1.14 0.57
C SER A 45 -6.09 -0.38 1.08
N VAL A 46 -6.28 -0.38 2.39
CA VAL A 46 -7.33 0.38 3.07
C VAL A 46 -6.66 1.44 3.93
N THR A 47 -7.07 2.70 3.78
CA THR A 47 -6.57 3.82 4.60
C THR A 47 -7.72 4.37 5.44
N ILE A 48 -7.61 4.25 6.77
CA ILE A 48 -8.60 4.76 7.72
C ILE A 48 -8.06 6.06 8.31
N LEU A 49 -8.78 7.16 8.10
CA LEU A 49 -8.41 8.49 8.58
C LEU A 49 -9.31 8.94 9.73
N TYR A 50 -8.72 9.49 10.77
CA TYR A 50 -9.39 10.10 11.91
C TYR A 50 -8.57 11.31 12.39
N ARG A 51 -9.21 12.24 13.11
CA ARG A 51 -8.59 13.53 13.49
C ARG A 51 -7.58 13.39 14.62
N GLN A 52 -7.91 12.60 15.64
CA GLN A 52 -7.06 12.31 16.80
C GLN A 52 -7.39 10.91 17.32
N LEU A 53 -6.39 10.20 17.85
CA LEU A 53 -6.60 8.94 18.54
C LEU A 53 -6.95 9.20 20.01
N ASP A 54 -8.20 9.55 20.27
CA ASP A 54 -8.77 9.62 21.63
C ASP A 54 -9.38 8.26 22.04
N PRO A 55 -9.75 8.05 23.32
CA PRO A 55 -10.32 6.77 23.78
C PRO A 55 -11.58 6.35 23.01
N HIS A 56 -12.39 7.31 22.58
CA HIS A 56 -13.62 7.05 21.82
C HIS A 56 -13.31 6.56 20.40
N THR A 57 -12.37 7.21 19.71
CA THR A 57 -11.88 6.85 18.38
C THR A 57 -11.16 5.50 18.41
N PHE A 58 -10.38 5.25 19.46
CA PHE A 58 -9.73 3.96 19.67
C PHE A 58 -10.76 2.83 19.85
N GLY A 59 -11.79 3.03 20.70
CA GLY A 59 -12.88 2.06 20.86
C GLY A 59 -13.61 1.77 19.54
N ARG A 60 -13.84 2.79 18.70
CA ARG A 60 -14.44 2.61 17.37
C ARG A 60 -13.56 1.79 16.43
N LEU A 61 -12.25 1.94 16.48
CA LEU A 61 -11.33 1.13 15.68
C LEU A 61 -11.36 -0.33 16.11
N ILE A 62 -11.40 -0.60 17.42
CA ILE A 62 -11.54 -1.97 17.94
C ILE A 62 -12.86 -2.58 17.46
N ALA A 63 -13.98 -1.90 17.71
CA ALA A 63 -15.31 -2.38 17.32
C ALA A 63 -15.43 -2.63 15.81
N LEU A 64 -14.78 -1.81 14.97
CA LEU A 64 -14.72 -2.03 13.53
C LEU A 64 -14.09 -3.38 13.18
N TYR A 65 -12.97 -3.74 13.83
CA TYR A 65 -12.30 -5.02 13.57
C TYR A 65 -13.03 -6.21 14.21
N GLU A 66 -13.66 -6.04 15.37
CA GLU A 66 -14.53 -7.06 15.98
C GLU A 66 -15.69 -7.43 15.05
N HIS A 67 -16.40 -6.42 14.52
CA HIS A 67 -17.49 -6.65 13.58
C HIS A 67 -17.02 -7.22 12.25
N ARG A 68 -15.83 -6.83 11.77
CA ARG A 68 -15.25 -7.43 10.56
C ARG A 68 -15.04 -8.93 10.74
N VAL A 69 -14.42 -9.35 11.84
CA VAL A 69 -14.16 -10.78 12.14
C VAL A 69 -15.49 -11.53 12.27
N PHE A 70 -16.46 -10.97 13.00
CA PHE A 70 -17.78 -11.57 13.15
C PHE A 70 -18.50 -11.78 11.81
N VAL A 71 -18.48 -10.78 10.93
CA VAL A 71 -19.11 -10.87 9.60
C VAL A 71 -18.38 -11.89 8.73
N GLU A 72 -17.04 -11.85 8.67
CA GLU A 72 -16.24 -12.82 7.91
C GLU A 72 -16.51 -14.25 8.39
N GLY A 73 -16.53 -14.51 9.70
CA GLY A 73 -16.78 -15.85 10.20
C GLY A 73 -18.22 -16.33 10.01
N THR A 74 -19.21 -15.43 10.08
CA THR A 74 -20.60 -15.74 9.69
C THR A 74 -20.70 -16.10 8.21
N LEU A 75 -20.03 -15.35 7.32
CA LEU A 75 -20.02 -15.62 5.88
C LEU A 75 -19.35 -16.95 5.53
N PHE A 76 -18.27 -17.29 6.22
CA PHE A 76 -17.54 -18.54 6.00
C PHE A 76 -18.08 -19.73 6.80
N ASN A 77 -19.15 -19.53 7.58
CA ASN A 77 -19.76 -20.54 8.44
C ASN A 77 -18.74 -21.20 9.41
N ILE A 78 -17.92 -20.37 10.04
CA ILE A 78 -16.94 -20.77 11.06
C ILE A 78 -17.24 -20.09 12.40
N ASN A 79 -16.87 -20.75 13.50
CA ASN A 79 -17.01 -20.15 14.83
C ASN A 79 -15.99 -19.01 14.99
N SER A 80 -16.50 -17.83 15.32
CA SER A 80 -15.75 -16.57 15.43
C SER A 80 -15.53 -16.20 16.89
#